data_AF-A0A5N6JV09-F1
#
_entry.id   AF-A0A5N6JV09-F1
#
_cell.length_a   1.000
_cell.length_b   1.000
_cell.length_c   1.000
_cell.angle_alpha   90.00
_cell.angle_beta   90.00
_cell.angle_gamma   90.00
#
_symmetry.space_group_name_H-M   'P 1'
#
loop_
_entity.id
_entity.type
_entity.pdbx_description
1 polymer ?
#
loop_
_entity_poly.entity_id
_entity_poly.type
_entity_poly.pdbx_seq_one_letter_code
_entity_poly.pdbx_strand_id
1 'polypeptide(L)'
;MPAMGRGNYYSVDVQSSRSATILLPQYSNMTSVREWPSEINLSGPTLRTDKGFFTYSPAMAYQGLLSQSISTATTMDGSPRQHSKFQIEFSVYLGHTSNSIVAFGVAAANTGYNPRYLGIAAGSDYGNLNQAQCRTRFIPTLFDISVALSDRTITITPTNADAIDIEPSGTLTHVLERQFELSSNDMSNIYQSVIGNALNFSIADYRKYVRSSHYTGSPLGEQDINLGGIQNSVTAMIDDLLVTYSSAQLMIANDTKTVDATVTVTAVRLGQPVYIYLVFGFNLLIVLGAAMYRPEEEEESGNDHFWRIFDSETM
;
A
#
# COMPACT_ATOMS: atom_id res chain seq x y z
N MET A 1 24.08 -1.93 -55.19
CA MET A 1 23.26 -2.01 -53.96
C MET A 1 24.08 -1.51 -52.78
N PRO A 2 23.93 -0.24 -52.35
CA PRO A 2 24.53 0.25 -51.11
C PRO A 2 23.55 0.16 -49.94
N ALA A 3 24.11 -0.05 -48.75
CA ALA A 3 23.43 -0.39 -47.51
C ALA A 3 22.47 0.70 -47.01
N MET A 4 21.31 0.24 -46.58
CA MET A 4 20.24 0.99 -45.90
C MET A 4 20.76 1.43 -44.52
N GLY A 5 21.02 2.72 -44.35
CA GLY A 5 21.45 3.30 -43.08
C GLY A 5 20.34 3.20 -42.03
N ARG A 6 20.65 2.57 -40.89
CA ARG A 6 19.85 2.64 -39.67
C ARG A 6 19.75 4.10 -39.23
N GLY A 7 18.58 4.71 -39.41
CA GLY A 7 18.29 6.02 -38.83
C GLY A 7 18.26 5.91 -37.31
N ASN A 8 19.19 6.57 -36.64
CA ASN A 8 19.16 6.75 -35.20
C ASN A 8 17.98 7.66 -34.84
N TYR A 9 16.88 7.07 -34.38
CA TYR A 9 15.83 7.81 -33.69
C TYR A 9 16.36 8.21 -32.32
N TYR A 10 16.88 9.44 -32.21
CA TYR A 10 17.20 10.01 -30.91
C TYR A 10 15.87 10.38 -30.23
N SER A 11 15.42 9.55 -29.29
CA SER A 11 14.39 9.96 -28.33
C SER A 11 15.01 11.00 -27.42
N VAL A 12 14.51 12.23 -27.48
CA VAL A 12 14.86 13.25 -26.47
C VAL A 12 13.87 13.09 -25.34
N ASP A 13 14.39 12.80 -24.16
CA ASP A 13 13.57 12.76 -22.97
C ASP A 13 13.21 14.19 -22.54
N VAL A 14 11.91 14.49 -22.48
CA VAL A 14 11.42 15.81 -22.09
C VAL A 14 10.72 15.67 -20.76
N GLN A 15 11.24 16.34 -19.74
CA GLN A 15 10.61 16.41 -18.44
C GLN A 15 9.65 17.60 -18.38
N SER A 16 8.42 17.35 -17.92
CA SER A 16 7.44 18.39 -17.63
C SER A 16 6.99 18.27 -16.19
N SER A 17 7.17 19.32 -15.40
CA SER A 17 6.66 19.42 -14.04
C SER A 17 5.29 20.09 -14.02
N ARG A 18 4.35 19.52 -13.26
CA ARG A 18 3.04 20.12 -12.99
C ARG A 18 2.80 20.17 -11.49
N SER A 19 2.24 21.28 -11.01
CA SER A 19 1.71 21.36 -9.66
C SER A 19 0.47 20.47 -9.56
N ALA A 20 0.41 19.69 -8.49
CA ALA A 20 -0.71 18.84 -8.12
C ALA A 20 -1.00 19.03 -6.63
N THR A 21 -2.16 18.56 -6.19
CA THR A 21 -2.55 18.59 -4.77
C THR A 21 -2.86 17.18 -4.30
N ILE A 22 -2.34 16.82 -3.13
CA ILE A 22 -2.59 15.53 -2.48
C ILE A 22 -3.45 15.77 -1.23
N LEU A 23 -4.43 14.91 -1.02
CA LEU A 23 -5.24 14.89 0.19
C LEU A 23 -4.56 14.00 1.23
N LEU A 24 -4.26 14.58 2.39
CA LEU A 24 -3.77 13.86 3.56
C LEU A 24 -4.86 13.78 4.62
N PRO A 25 -4.96 12.69 5.38
CA PRO A 25 -5.90 12.61 6.48
C PRO A 25 -5.52 13.60 7.59
N GLN A 26 -6.55 14.19 8.20
CA GLN A 26 -6.44 15.01 9.40
C GLN A 26 -7.05 14.27 10.58
N TYR A 27 -6.69 14.72 11.78
CA TYR A 27 -7.19 14.21 13.05
C TYR A 27 -7.86 15.32 13.85
N SER A 28 -8.47 16.29 13.13
CA SER A 28 -9.19 17.40 13.74
C SER A 28 -10.55 16.93 14.28
N ASN A 29 -11.16 15.96 13.59
CA ASN A 29 -12.37 15.28 14.01
C ASN A 29 -12.06 13.84 14.45
N MET A 30 -12.02 13.63 15.77
CA MET A 30 -11.76 12.32 16.37
C MET A 30 -13.02 11.53 16.76
N THR A 31 -14.22 11.95 16.33
CA THR A 31 -15.46 11.34 16.82
C THR A 31 -15.57 9.85 16.54
N SER A 32 -14.98 9.37 15.44
CA SER A 32 -15.08 7.98 15.00
C SER A 32 -13.90 7.09 15.44
N VAL A 33 -12.79 7.69 15.90
CA VAL A 33 -11.64 6.96 16.46
C VAL A 33 -11.92 6.67 17.92
N ARG A 34 -12.52 5.51 18.15
CA ARG A 34 -12.94 4.99 19.44
C ARG A 34 -12.73 3.49 19.45
N GLU A 35 -12.87 2.86 20.61
CA GLU A 35 -12.70 1.41 20.71
C GLU A 35 -13.97 0.69 20.23
N TRP A 36 -14.01 0.35 18.94
CA TRP A 36 -15.05 -0.52 18.38
C TRP A 36 -14.55 -1.97 18.39
N PRO A 37 -15.31 -2.96 18.90
CA PRO A 37 -16.65 -2.88 19.50
C PRO A 37 -16.69 -2.70 21.03
N SER A 38 -15.55 -2.67 21.73
CA SER A 38 -15.49 -2.74 23.20
C SER A 38 -16.19 -1.60 23.95
N GLU A 39 -16.12 -0.36 23.47
CA GLU A 39 -16.74 0.79 24.13
C GLU A 39 -18.21 0.99 23.74
N ILE A 40 -18.61 0.54 22.54
CA ILE A 40 -19.86 1.00 21.90
C ILE A 40 -20.78 -0.17 21.53
N ASN A 41 -20.37 -1.43 21.72
CA ASN A 41 -21.12 -2.64 21.37
C ASN A 41 -21.61 -2.63 19.91
N LEU A 42 -20.82 -2.06 19.03
CA LEU A 42 -21.13 -1.84 17.61
C LEU A 42 -19.87 -2.08 16.79
N SER A 43 -20.00 -2.51 15.54
CA SER A 43 -18.86 -2.82 14.67
C SER A 43 -18.14 -1.58 14.11
N GLY A 44 -18.57 -0.37 14.48
CA GLY A 44 -18.03 0.89 13.99
C GLY A 44 -18.40 1.23 12.54
N PRO A 45 -18.18 2.48 12.09
CA PRO A 45 -18.43 2.87 10.71
C PRO A 45 -17.53 2.11 9.74
N THR A 46 -18.12 1.62 8.65
CA THR A 46 -17.40 0.95 7.57
C THR A 46 -17.85 1.49 6.22
N LEU A 47 -16.93 1.48 5.24
CA LEU A 47 -17.21 1.92 3.88
C LEU A 47 -16.49 0.99 2.89
N ARG A 48 -17.24 0.47 1.92
CA ARG A 48 -16.69 -0.32 0.81
C ARG A 48 -16.87 0.43 -0.50
N THR A 49 -15.78 0.60 -1.23
CA THR A 49 -15.74 1.27 -2.54
C THR A 49 -14.89 0.44 -3.51
N ASP A 50 -14.80 0.88 -4.75
CA ASP A 50 -13.84 0.41 -5.75
C ASP A 50 -12.38 0.57 -5.28
N LYS A 51 -12.09 1.59 -4.45
CA LYS A 51 -10.76 1.84 -3.88
C LYS A 51 -10.39 0.89 -2.74
N GLY A 52 -11.37 0.24 -2.10
CA GLY A 52 -11.12 -0.69 -1.01
C GLY A 52 -12.20 -0.74 0.06
N PHE A 53 -11.86 -1.41 1.15
CA PHE A 53 -12.66 -1.47 2.37
C PHE A 53 -11.98 -0.58 3.42
N PHE A 54 -12.76 0.23 4.11
CA PHE A 54 -12.32 1.18 5.13
C PHE A 54 -13.16 0.97 6.40
N THR A 55 -12.54 1.00 7.58
CA THR A 55 -13.22 0.74 8.85
C THR A 55 -12.49 1.40 10.03
N TYR A 56 -13.25 1.73 11.08
CA TYR A 56 -12.71 2.13 12.39
C TYR A 56 -12.56 0.98 13.40
N SER A 57 -12.90 -0.26 12.99
CA SER A 57 -12.72 -1.49 13.78
C SER A 57 -11.68 -2.43 13.15
N PRO A 58 -10.40 -2.00 13.04
CA PRO A 58 -9.39 -2.78 12.33
C PRO A 58 -9.12 -4.14 12.97
N ALA A 59 -9.10 -4.23 14.31
CA ALA A 59 -8.88 -5.49 15.01
C ALA A 59 -9.97 -6.53 14.72
N MET A 60 -11.18 -6.13 14.32
CA MET A 60 -12.24 -7.07 13.93
C MET A 60 -12.17 -7.41 12.45
N ALA A 61 -12.02 -6.39 11.60
CA ALA A 61 -12.16 -6.57 10.16
C ALA A 61 -10.89 -7.10 9.47
N TYR A 62 -9.72 -6.93 10.10
CA TYR A 62 -8.42 -7.24 9.52
C TYR A 62 -7.61 -8.25 10.34
N GLN A 63 -8.24 -9.06 11.20
CA GLN A 63 -7.55 -10.07 12.04
C GLN A 63 -6.49 -10.88 11.28
N GLY A 64 -6.87 -11.48 10.16
CA GLY A 64 -5.93 -12.25 9.34
C GLY A 64 -4.76 -11.44 8.78
N LEU A 65 -4.99 -10.17 8.40
CA LEU A 65 -3.93 -9.30 7.89
C LEU A 65 -3.00 -8.85 9.01
N LEU A 66 -3.55 -8.50 10.17
CA LEU A 66 -2.77 -8.12 11.34
C LEU A 66 -1.90 -9.31 11.77
N SER A 67 -2.45 -10.52 11.81
CA SER A 67 -1.66 -11.74 12.07
C SER A 67 -0.57 -11.97 11.03
N GLN A 68 -0.84 -11.72 9.74
CA GLN A 68 0.17 -11.85 8.69
C GLN A 68 1.27 -10.79 8.82
N SER A 69 0.92 -9.57 9.18
CA SER A 69 1.87 -8.50 9.41
C SER A 69 2.81 -8.84 10.56
N ILE A 70 2.24 -9.34 11.67
CA ILE A 70 3.00 -9.86 12.82
C ILE A 70 3.90 -11.02 12.39
N SER A 71 3.41 -11.97 11.59
CA SER A 71 4.18 -13.19 11.26
C SER A 71 5.32 -12.91 10.30
N THR A 72 5.06 -12.10 9.29
CA THR A 72 6.06 -11.74 8.31
C THR A 72 6.96 -10.65 8.81
N ALA A 73 6.72 -10.05 9.99
CA ALA A 73 7.40 -8.91 10.64
C ALA A 73 8.92 -8.89 10.62
N THR A 74 9.57 -10.04 10.46
CA THR A 74 11.01 -10.10 10.15
C THR A 74 11.27 -10.89 8.86
N THR A 75 12.15 -10.41 7.97
CA THR A 75 12.52 -11.14 6.75
C THR A 75 13.77 -11.96 7.01
N MET A 76 13.87 -13.13 6.38
CA MET A 76 15.02 -14.01 6.56
C MET A 76 16.34 -13.42 6.06
N ASP A 77 16.29 -12.42 5.18
CA ASP A 77 17.42 -11.77 4.50
C ASP A 77 17.59 -10.28 4.85
N GLY A 78 16.70 -9.70 5.67
CA GLY A 78 16.73 -8.28 6.01
C GLY A 78 16.21 -7.35 4.91
N SER A 79 15.60 -7.87 3.84
CA SER A 79 15.06 -7.07 2.73
C SER A 79 13.77 -6.31 3.07
N PRO A 80 13.48 -5.17 2.38
CA PRO A 80 12.20 -4.46 2.46
C PRO A 80 11.04 -5.30 1.92
N ARG A 81 9.85 -5.14 2.50
CA ARG A 81 8.72 -6.07 2.28
C ARG A 81 7.62 -5.62 1.34
N GLN A 82 6.88 -6.63 0.88
CA GLN A 82 5.62 -6.50 0.14
C GLN A 82 4.52 -7.32 0.83
N HIS A 83 3.38 -6.67 1.12
CA HIS A 83 2.21 -7.28 1.78
C HIS A 83 1.15 -7.68 0.74
N SER A 84 0.45 -8.81 0.94
CA SER A 84 -0.61 -9.32 0.05
C SER A 84 -1.95 -9.53 0.75
N LYS A 85 -3.06 -9.51 0.00
CA LYS A 85 -4.43 -9.16 0.42
C LYS A 85 -5.43 -10.35 0.57
N PHE A 86 -6.14 -10.36 1.71
CA PHE A 86 -7.45 -10.94 2.13
C PHE A 86 -7.76 -12.46 2.10
N GLN A 87 -8.34 -12.95 3.22
CA GLN A 87 -9.63 -13.68 3.34
C GLN A 87 -10.31 -13.44 4.72
N ILE A 88 -11.57 -13.88 4.88
CA ILE A 88 -12.54 -13.59 5.98
C ILE A 88 -12.70 -14.83 6.87
N GLU A 89 -12.86 -14.68 8.20
CA GLU A 89 -13.65 -15.62 9.01
C GLU A 89 -14.09 -15.07 10.38
N PHE A 90 -15.14 -15.65 10.96
CA PHE A 90 -15.85 -15.21 12.17
C PHE A 90 -15.45 -16.05 13.41
N SER A 91 -15.46 -15.42 14.60
CA SER A 91 -15.03 -15.98 15.88
C SER A 91 -16.18 -16.59 16.73
N VAL A 92 -15.96 -17.78 17.29
CA VAL A 92 -16.65 -18.29 18.49
C VAL A 92 -15.60 -18.88 19.44
N TYR A 93 -15.61 -18.40 20.68
CA TYR A 93 -14.69 -18.80 21.74
C TYR A 93 -15.10 -20.13 22.38
N LEU A 94 -14.28 -21.14 22.17
CA LEU A 94 -14.15 -22.28 23.08
C LEU A 94 -12.64 -22.48 23.26
N GLY A 95 -12.18 -22.81 24.47
CA GLY A 95 -10.76 -23.03 24.79
C GLY A 95 -10.65 -24.30 25.64
N HIS A 96 -9.86 -25.30 25.22
CA HIS A 96 -9.76 -26.57 25.95
C HIS A 96 -8.65 -26.55 27.03
N THR A 97 -7.62 -25.69 26.91
CA THR A 97 -6.54 -25.53 27.92
C THR A 97 -5.96 -24.10 27.93
N SER A 98 -5.43 -23.64 29.08
CA SER A 98 -4.80 -22.31 29.22
C SER A 98 -3.36 -22.22 28.69
N ASN A 99 -2.78 -23.35 28.26
CA ASN A 99 -1.37 -23.44 27.86
C ASN A 99 -1.09 -22.78 26.50
N SER A 100 -2.11 -22.70 25.65
CA SER A 100 -2.00 -22.23 24.26
C SER A 100 -2.55 -20.81 24.07
N ILE A 101 -2.73 -20.06 25.16
CA ILE A 101 -3.28 -18.70 25.15
C ILE A 101 -2.14 -17.67 25.14
N VAL A 102 -2.28 -16.62 24.33
CA VAL A 102 -1.45 -15.42 24.39
C VAL A 102 -2.38 -14.22 24.52
N ALA A 103 -2.14 -13.39 25.52
CA ALA A 103 -2.93 -12.21 25.82
C ALA A 103 -2.04 -10.96 25.83
N PHE A 104 -2.52 -9.89 25.21
CA PHE A 104 -1.94 -8.56 25.35
C PHE A 104 -2.67 -7.79 26.45
N GLY A 105 -1.90 -7.14 27.32
CA GLY A 105 -2.39 -6.14 28.25
C GLY A 105 -1.85 -4.78 27.86
N VAL A 106 -2.71 -3.76 27.79
CA VAL A 106 -2.33 -2.38 27.45
C VAL A 106 -2.78 -1.40 28.52
N ALA A 107 -2.07 -0.28 28.65
CA ALA A 107 -2.46 0.77 29.57
C ALA A 107 -3.76 1.45 29.11
N ALA A 108 -4.88 1.17 29.80
CA ALA A 108 -6.22 1.61 29.39
C ALA A 108 -6.48 3.13 29.51
N ALA A 109 -5.68 3.86 30.29
CA ALA A 109 -5.95 5.28 30.56
C ALA A 109 -5.50 6.18 29.40
N ASN A 110 -6.44 6.91 28.79
CA ASN A 110 -6.11 7.98 27.85
C ASN A 110 -5.71 9.27 28.60
N THR A 111 -4.44 9.34 29.00
CA THR A 111 -3.88 10.49 29.71
C THR A 111 -3.18 11.50 28.78
N GLY A 112 -3.24 11.31 27.46
CA GLY A 112 -2.37 12.00 26.51
C GLY A 112 -0.88 11.68 26.69
N TYR A 113 -0.54 10.72 27.56
CA TYR A 113 0.83 10.37 27.91
C TYR A 113 1.47 9.50 26.82
N ASN A 114 2.67 9.89 26.42
CA ASN A 114 3.54 9.19 25.49
C ASN A 114 4.92 9.10 26.17
N PRO A 115 5.46 7.91 26.49
CA PRO A 115 5.24 6.61 25.85
C PRO A 115 4.05 5.79 26.36
N ARG A 116 3.57 4.87 25.53
CA ARG A 116 2.58 3.84 25.88
C ARG A 116 3.27 2.49 26.14
N TYR A 117 2.55 1.59 26.82
CA TYR A 117 3.08 0.29 27.24
C TYR A 117 2.11 -0.83 26.87
N LEU A 118 2.71 -1.89 26.33
CA LEU A 118 2.06 -3.14 25.98
C LEU A 118 2.81 -4.28 26.69
N GLY A 119 2.07 -5.18 27.34
CA GLY A 119 2.59 -6.37 27.99
C GLY A 119 2.01 -7.64 27.38
N ILE A 120 2.79 -8.72 27.35
CA ILE A 120 2.38 -10.02 26.83
C ILE A 120 2.40 -11.04 27.96
N ALA A 121 1.27 -11.69 28.18
CA ALA A 121 1.15 -12.86 29.05
C ALA A 121 0.84 -14.08 28.19
N ALA A 122 1.56 -15.18 28.39
CA ALA A 122 1.45 -16.35 27.53
C ALA A 122 1.51 -17.66 28.33
N GLY A 123 0.76 -18.65 27.88
CA GLY A 123 0.81 -20.01 28.40
C GLY A 123 2.11 -20.74 28.04
N SER A 124 2.29 -21.95 28.56
CA SER A 124 3.53 -22.73 28.42
C SER A 124 3.94 -22.99 26.97
N ASP A 125 2.98 -23.09 26.05
CA ASP A 125 3.25 -23.39 24.63
C ASP A 125 3.94 -22.21 23.93
N TYR A 126 3.85 -21.01 24.52
CA TYR A 126 4.43 -19.76 24.05
C TYR A 126 5.33 -19.13 25.12
N GLY A 127 6.02 -19.95 25.91
CA GLY A 127 6.79 -19.49 27.08
C GLY A 127 7.85 -18.43 26.78
N ASN A 128 8.35 -18.35 25.54
CA ASN A 128 9.28 -17.32 25.07
C ASN A 128 8.65 -15.92 24.91
N LEU A 129 7.32 -15.83 24.89
CA LEU A 129 6.56 -14.57 24.83
C LEU A 129 6.12 -14.09 26.21
N ASN A 130 6.10 -14.99 27.21
CA ASN A 130 5.57 -14.68 28.52
C ASN A 130 6.42 -13.61 29.23
N GLN A 131 5.76 -12.62 29.83
CA GLN A 131 6.39 -11.49 30.53
C GLN A 131 7.17 -10.53 29.60
N ALA A 132 6.95 -10.59 28.29
CA ALA A 132 7.49 -9.56 27.38
C ALA A 132 6.75 -8.23 27.60
N GLN A 133 7.49 -7.12 27.55
CA GLN A 133 6.94 -5.77 27.63
C GLN A 133 7.53 -4.90 26.53
N CYS A 134 6.66 -4.17 25.84
CA CYS A 134 7.01 -3.23 24.80
C CYS A 134 6.66 -1.81 25.25
N ARG A 135 7.57 -0.88 24.98
CA ARG A 135 7.35 0.56 25.16
C ARG A 135 7.27 1.20 23.80
N THR A 136 6.10 1.75 23.46
CA THR A 136 5.85 2.42 22.19
C THR A 136 5.94 3.93 22.37
N ARG A 137 6.63 4.59 21.44
CA ARG A 137 6.80 6.05 21.45
C ARG A 137 6.50 6.60 20.07
N PHE A 138 5.52 7.49 20.00
CA PHE A 138 5.17 8.20 18.78
C PHE A 138 5.96 9.50 18.73
N ILE A 139 6.74 9.71 17.66
CA ILE A 139 7.56 10.91 17.50
C ILE A 139 7.09 11.62 16.23
N PRO A 140 6.44 12.79 16.34
CA PRO A 140 6.10 13.59 15.16
C PRO A 140 7.35 13.84 14.33
N THR A 141 7.29 13.50 13.05
CA THR A 141 8.42 13.63 12.12
C THR A 141 7.90 14.13 10.78
N LEU A 142 8.58 15.12 10.20
CA LEU A 142 8.27 15.60 8.85
C LEU A 142 9.08 14.77 7.86
N PHE A 143 8.44 14.29 6.80
CA PHE A 143 9.10 13.49 5.79
C PHE A 143 9.06 14.19 4.43
N ASP A 144 10.19 14.18 3.74
CA ASP A 144 10.27 14.43 2.31
C ASP A 144 10.06 13.10 1.58
N ILE A 145 9.07 13.07 0.70
CA ILE A 145 8.60 11.86 0.04
C ILE A 145 8.74 12.06 -1.46
N SER A 146 9.62 11.26 -2.07
CA SER A 146 9.79 11.19 -3.51
C SER A 146 9.26 9.86 -4.04
N VAL A 147 8.36 9.93 -5.02
CA VAL A 147 7.76 8.75 -5.65
C VAL A 147 8.21 8.67 -7.10
N ALA A 148 9.09 7.72 -7.41
CA ALA A 148 9.51 7.42 -8.76
C ALA A 148 8.66 6.27 -9.32
N LEU A 149 7.66 6.60 -10.13
CA LEU A 149 6.77 5.60 -10.74
C LEU A 149 7.49 4.70 -11.75
N SER A 150 8.49 5.22 -12.48
CA SER A 150 9.30 4.45 -13.44
C SER A 150 10.04 3.31 -12.74
N ASP A 151 10.62 3.63 -11.59
CA ASP A 151 11.51 2.76 -10.83
C ASP A 151 10.74 2.01 -9.73
N ARG A 152 9.42 2.26 -9.64
CA ARG A 152 8.52 1.75 -8.60
C ARG A 152 9.09 1.94 -7.20
N THR A 153 9.81 3.04 -7.00
CA THR A 153 10.56 3.31 -5.78
C THR A 153 9.93 4.50 -5.06
N ILE A 154 9.66 4.31 -3.78
CA ILE A 154 9.23 5.37 -2.87
C ILE A 154 10.39 5.64 -1.94
N THR A 155 10.92 6.86 -1.97
CA THR A 155 11.98 7.31 -1.08
C THR A 155 11.37 8.22 -0.04
N ILE A 156 11.57 7.86 1.23
CA ILE A 156 11.07 8.61 2.38
C ILE A 156 12.30 9.04 3.17
N THR A 157 12.48 10.34 3.33
CA THR A 157 13.60 10.90 4.10
C THR A 157 13.09 11.84 5.17
N PRO A 158 13.43 11.64 6.46
CA PRO A 158 13.05 12.57 7.50
C PRO A 158 13.72 13.92 7.27
N THR A 159 12.96 14.99 7.40
CA THR A 159 13.47 16.36 7.35
C THR A 159 13.87 16.79 8.76
N ASN A 160 14.93 17.59 8.88
CA ASN A 160 15.39 18.15 10.17
C ASN A 160 14.49 19.30 10.69
N ALA A 161 13.28 19.46 10.17
CA ALA A 161 12.35 20.50 10.56
C ALA A 161 11.47 20.02 11.72
N ASP A 162 11.11 20.93 12.61
CA ASP A 162 10.19 20.62 13.71
C ASP A 162 8.83 20.19 13.16
N ALA A 163 8.40 19.00 13.55
CA ALA A 163 7.10 18.46 13.16
C ALA A 163 6.06 18.77 14.24
N ILE A 164 4.93 19.31 13.82
CA ILE A 164 3.76 19.48 14.68
C ILE A 164 3.05 18.13 14.80
N ASP A 165 2.72 17.74 16.02
CA ASP A 165 1.91 16.55 16.26
C ASP A 165 0.52 16.74 15.62
N ILE A 166 0.15 15.83 14.73
CA ILE A 166 -1.14 15.84 14.05
C ILE A 166 -2.28 15.43 14.98
N GLU A 167 -1.97 14.74 16.08
CA GLU A 167 -2.94 14.23 17.06
C GLU A 167 -2.41 14.37 18.49
N PRO A 168 -2.38 15.61 19.05
CA PRO A 168 -1.81 15.87 20.36
C PRO A 168 -2.67 15.36 21.53
N SER A 169 -3.91 14.92 21.31
CA SER A 169 -4.78 14.44 22.40
C SER A 169 -4.39 13.04 22.88
N GLY A 170 -3.64 12.29 22.08
CA GLY A 170 -3.21 10.92 22.35
C GLY A 170 -4.33 9.89 22.22
N THR A 171 -5.50 10.28 21.71
CA THR A 171 -6.66 9.39 21.51
C THR A 171 -6.39 8.36 20.42
N LEU A 172 -5.73 8.73 19.32
CA LEU A 172 -5.37 7.79 18.27
C LEU A 172 -4.41 6.74 18.81
N THR A 173 -3.38 7.17 19.54
CA THR A 173 -2.40 6.25 20.13
C THR A 173 -3.03 5.33 21.17
N HIS A 174 -3.98 5.82 21.97
CA HIS A 174 -4.72 5.02 22.94
C HIS A 174 -5.59 3.96 22.25
N VAL A 175 -6.43 4.37 21.30
CA VAL A 175 -7.33 3.46 20.57
C VAL A 175 -6.53 2.43 19.77
N LEU A 176 -5.39 2.83 19.21
CA LEU A 176 -4.49 1.93 18.50
C LEU A 176 -3.91 0.85 19.41
N GLU A 177 -3.37 1.21 20.57
CA GLU A 177 -2.84 0.23 21.54
C GLU A 177 -3.94 -0.74 21.98
N ARG A 178 -5.18 -0.27 22.16
CA ARG A 178 -6.32 -1.13 22.47
C ARG A 178 -6.58 -2.21 21.41
N GLN A 179 -6.26 -1.96 20.15
CA GLN A 179 -6.43 -2.95 19.08
C GLN A 179 -5.60 -4.22 19.32
N PHE A 180 -4.48 -4.13 20.03
CA PHE A 180 -3.69 -5.31 20.41
C PHE A 180 -4.45 -6.20 21.38
N GLU A 181 -5.05 -5.64 22.42
CA GLU A 181 -5.84 -6.41 23.38
C GLU A 181 -7.04 -7.09 22.71
N LEU A 182 -7.80 -6.34 21.91
CA LEU A 182 -8.92 -6.89 21.13
C LEU A 182 -8.45 -8.01 20.21
N SER A 183 -7.36 -7.78 19.48
CA SER A 183 -6.76 -8.76 18.59
C SER A 183 -6.36 -10.04 19.33
N SER A 184 -5.68 -9.98 20.48
CA SER A 184 -5.28 -11.20 21.21
C SER A 184 -6.44 -12.02 21.72
N ASN A 185 -7.51 -11.32 22.14
CA ASN A 185 -8.70 -11.99 22.61
C ASN A 185 -9.32 -12.75 21.44
N ASP A 186 -9.58 -12.08 20.31
CA ASP A 186 -10.34 -12.70 19.21
C ASP A 186 -9.52 -13.68 18.36
N MET A 187 -8.21 -13.51 18.27
CA MET A 187 -7.31 -14.36 17.48
C MET A 187 -6.76 -15.57 18.25
N SER A 188 -7.54 -16.08 19.19
CA SER A 188 -7.24 -17.31 19.93
C SER A 188 -8.33 -18.34 19.66
N ASN A 189 -7.95 -19.55 19.25
CA ASN A 189 -8.88 -20.67 19.08
C ASN A 189 -8.70 -21.73 20.19
N ILE A 190 -9.48 -22.81 20.14
CA ILE A 190 -9.46 -23.90 21.14
C ILE A 190 -8.07 -24.51 21.41
N TYR A 191 -7.16 -24.43 20.46
CA TYR A 191 -5.89 -25.17 20.45
C TYR A 191 -4.64 -24.30 20.34
N GLN A 192 -4.75 -23.06 19.85
CA GLN A 192 -3.60 -22.21 19.58
C GLN A 192 -3.97 -20.73 19.53
N SER A 193 -2.97 -19.88 19.80
CA SER A 193 -3.05 -18.45 19.55
C SER A 193 -2.50 -18.14 18.16
N VAL A 194 -3.34 -17.55 17.31
CA VAL A 194 -2.94 -17.13 15.96
C VAL A 194 -1.88 -16.01 16.06
N ILE A 195 -2.04 -15.06 16.98
CA ILE A 195 -1.00 -14.06 17.27
C ILE A 195 0.25 -14.72 17.87
N GLY A 196 0.10 -15.64 18.83
CA GLY A 196 1.24 -16.33 19.41
C GLY A 196 2.11 -17.03 18.36
N ASN A 197 1.46 -17.72 17.42
CA ASN A 197 2.14 -18.34 16.27
C ASN A 197 2.81 -17.29 15.38
N ALA A 198 2.12 -16.19 15.08
CA ALA A 198 2.66 -15.11 14.27
C ALA A 198 3.91 -14.48 14.91
N LEU A 199 3.88 -14.19 16.22
CA LEU A 199 5.06 -13.69 16.95
C LEU A 199 6.21 -14.69 16.89
N ASN A 200 5.93 -15.98 17.07
CA ASN A 200 6.94 -17.02 16.96
C ASN A 200 7.56 -17.12 15.56
N PHE A 201 6.78 -16.91 14.49
CA PHE A 201 7.32 -16.86 13.13
C PHE A 201 8.27 -15.68 12.95
N SER A 202 7.89 -14.48 13.39
CA SER A 202 8.77 -13.32 13.35
C SER A 202 10.06 -13.51 14.15
N ILE A 203 9.97 -14.11 15.34
CA ILE A 203 11.15 -14.46 16.16
C ILE A 203 12.04 -15.45 15.42
N ALA A 204 11.46 -16.48 14.78
CA ALA A 204 12.22 -17.46 14.02
C ALA A 204 12.93 -16.82 12.82
N ASP A 205 12.26 -15.90 12.13
CA ASP A 205 12.84 -15.17 10.99
C ASP A 205 13.93 -14.20 11.46
N TYR A 206 13.72 -13.47 12.55
CA TYR A 206 14.76 -12.62 13.14
C TYR A 206 15.97 -13.44 13.61
N ARG A 207 15.73 -14.60 14.24
CA ARG A 207 16.79 -15.54 14.63
C ARG A 207 17.60 -15.97 13.42
N LYS A 208 16.95 -16.26 12.30
CA LYS A 208 17.63 -16.64 11.06
C LYS A 208 18.45 -15.49 10.47
N TYR A 209 17.89 -14.28 10.46
CA TYR A 209 18.59 -13.07 10.03
C TYR A 209 19.86 -12.81 10.88
N VAL A 210 19.74 -12.83 12.21
CA VAL A 210 20.87 -12.61 13.14
C VAL A 210 21.97 -13.67 13.00
N ARG A 211 21.61 -14.90 12.61
CA ARG A 211 22.55 -15.99 12.35
C ARG A 211 23.10 -15.99 10.92
N SER A 212 22.64 -15.09 10.05
CA SER A 212 23.07 -15.01 8.65
C SER A 212 24.36 -14.20 8.51
N SER A 213 25.03 -14.34 7.36
CA SER A 213 26.20 -13.53 7.00
C SER A 213 25.91 -12.04 6.80
N HIS A 214 24.62 -11.66 6.72
CA HIS A 214 24.20 -10.26 6.52
C HIS A 214 24.12 -9.49 7.84
N TYR A 215 24.09 -10.18 8.98
CA TYR A 215 24.05 -9.53 10.28
C TYR A 215 25.44 -9.03 10.67
N THR A 216 25.56 -7.70 10.79
CA THR A 216 26.83 -7.02 11.11
C THR A 216 27.00 -6.73 12.61
N GLY A 217 26.05 -7.13 13.45
CA GLY A 217 26.08 -6.89 14.89
C GLY A 217 26.81 -7.98 15.67
N SER A 218 26.95 -7.78 16.98
CA SER A 218 27.47 -8.81 17.89
C SER A 218 26.46 -9.95 18.08
N PRO A 219 26.91 -11.19 18.33
CA PRO A 219 26.03 -12.31 18.62
C PRO A 219 25.04 -11.96 19.75
N LEU A 220 23.76 -12.17 19.50
CA LEU A 220 22.68 -11.88 20.45
C LEU A 220 22.29 -13.12 21.24
N GLY A 221 21.91 -12.93 22.50
CA GLY A 221 21.30 -13.99 23.31
C GLY A 221 19.88 -14.32 22.82
N GLU A 222 19.38 -15.51 23.14
CA GLU A 222 18.02 -15.92 22.72
C GLU A 222 16.93 -14.98 23.25
N GLN A 223 17.12 -14.37 24.43
CA GLN A 223 16.19 -13.39 24.96
C GLN A 223 16.12 -12.12 24.09
N ASP A 224 17.27 -11.60 23.64
CA ASP A 224 17.33 -10.43 22.77
C ASP A 224 16.78 -10.73 21.37
N ILE A 225 16.98 -11.96 20.88
CA ILE A 225 16.37 -12.44 19.64
C ILE A 225 14.84 -12.47 19.76
N ASN A 226 14.31 -13.00 20.87
CA ASN A 226 12.87 -13.04 21.10
C ASN A 226 12.29 -11.61 21.16
N LEU A 227 12.92 -10.71 21.92
CA LEU A 227 12.49 -9.32 22.04
C LEU A 227 12.58 -8.56 20.71
N GLY A 228 13.63 -8.79 19.91
CA GLY A 228 13.77 -8.18 18.59
C GLY A 228 12.70 -8.63 17.60
N GLY A 229 12.37 -9.94 17.58
CA GLY A 229 11.27 -10.47 16.77
C GLY A 229 9.91 -9.90 17.18
N ILE A 230 9.65 -9.81 18.49
CA ILE A 230 8.42 -9.18 19.03
C ILE A 230 8.36 -7.70 18.65
N GLN A 231 9.46 -6.96 18.81
CA GLN A 231 9.53 -5.54 18.48
C GLN A 231 9.18 -5.30 17.01
N ASN A 232 9.76 -6.08 16.09
CA ASN A 232 9.45 -5.98 14.67
C ASN A 232 7.96 -6.24 14.41
N SER A 233 7.39 -7.27 15.05
CA SER A 233 5.97 -7.62 14.89
C SER A 233 5.02 -6.57 15.40
N VAL A 234 5.29 -6.03 16.60
CA VAL A 234 4.48 -4.96 17.18
C VAL A 234 4.58 -3.71 16.30
N THR A 235 5.78 -3.37 15.81
CA THR A 235 5.97 -2.21 14.92
C THR A 235 5.18 -2.37 13.61
N ALA A 236 5.31 -3.51 12.94
CA ALA A 236 4.58 -3.77 11.69
C ALA A 236 3.06 -3.72 11.87
N MET A 237 2.55 -4.26 12.99
CA MET A 237 1.12 -4.19 13.30
C MET A 237 0.66 -2.76 13.62
N ILE A 238 1.44 -1.97 14.36
CA ILE A 238 1.16 -0.54 14.60
C ILE A 238 1.05 0.20 13.26
N ASP A 239 1.98 -0.02 12.34
CA ASP A 239 1.98 0.63 11.03
C ASP A 239 0.71 0.32 10.23
N ASP A 240 0.32 -0.96 10.17
CA ASP A 240 -0.92 -1.37 9.47
C ASP A 240 -2.19 -0.81 10.12
N LEU A 241 -2.22 -0.72 11.45
CA LEU A 241 -3.31 -0.08 12.18
C LEU A 241 -3.39 1.42 11.89
N LEU A 242 -2.25 2.13 11.87
CA LEU A 242 -2.19 3.55 11.52
C LEU A 242 -2.63 3.79 10.06
N VAL A 243 -2.21 2.95 9.13
CA VAL A 243 -2.67 3.00 7.73
C VAL A 243 -4.19 2.80 7.67
N THR A 244 -4.73 1.87 8.45
CA THR A 244 -6.16 1.63 8.48
C THR A 244 -6.93 2.83 9.03
N TYR A 245 -6.54 3.37 10.19
CA TYR A 245 -7.20 4.55 10.77
C TYR A 245 -7.07 5.79 9.88
N SER A 246 -5.91 6.02 9.29
CA SER A 246 -5.68 7.14 8.38
C SER A 246 -6.53 7.03 7.10
N SER A 247 -6.67 5.82 6.55
CA SER A 247 -7.55 5.58 5.40
C SER A 247 -9.04 5.73 5.75
N ALA A 248 -9.46 5.33 6.94
CA ALA A 248 -10.81 5.54 7.44
C ALA A 248 -11.12 7.02 7.67
N GLN A 249 -10.14 7.80 8.16
CA GLN A 249 -10.28 9.25 8.28
C GLN A 249 -10.46 9.92 6.92
N LEU A 250 -9.66 9.51 5.93
CA LEU A 250 -9.75 10.03 4.58
C LEU A 250 -11.10 9.71 3.92
N MET A 251 -11.57 8.47 4.04
CA MET A 251 -12.70 7.97 3.23
C MET A 251 -14.06 8.03 3.92
N ILE A 252 -14.11 7.86 5.24
CA ILE A 252 -15.37 7.83 6.02
C ILE A 252 -15.65 9.18 6.65
N ALA A 253 -14.67 9.74 7.38
CA ALA A 253 -14.86 11.03 8.04
C ALA A 253 -14.71 12.21 7.08
N ASN A 254 -14.03 12.01 5.95
CA ASN A 254 -13.67 13.06 5.00
C ASN A 254 -12.93 14.24 5.68
N ASP A 255 -12.19 13.95 6.76
CA ASP A 255 -11.35 14.90 7.48
C ASP A 255 -9.97 14.93 6.81
N THR A 256 -9.76 15.91 5.93
CA THR A 256 -8.60 15.94 5.03
C THR A 256 -7.96 17.32 4.92
N LYS A 257 -6.66 17.34 4.68
CA LYS A 257 -5.87 18.54 4.38
C LYS A 257 -5.20 18.39 3.02
N THR A 258 -5.32 19.41 2.20
CA THR A 258 -4.60 19.49 0.92
C THR A 258 -3.16 19.92 1.14
N VAL A 259 -2.24 19.21 0.51
CA VAL A 259 -0.82 19.55 0.45
C VAL A 259 -0.38 19.64 -1.00
N ASP A 260 0.40 20.66 -1.32
CA ASP A 260 0.95 20.85 -2.65
C ASP A 260 2.02 19.79 -2.95
N ALA A 261 1.95 19.23 -4.14
CA ALA A 261 2.88 18.25 -4.65
C ALA A 261 3.35 18.64 -6.05
N THR A 262 4.58 18.28 -6.39
CA THR A 262 5.12 18.49 -7.74
C THR A 262 5.19 17.14 -8.43
N VAL A 263 4.47 16.99 -9.55
CA VAL A 263 4.49 15.78 -10.36
C VAL A 263 5.34 16.04 -11.59
N THR A 264 6.42 15.28 -11.71
CA THR A 264 7.28 15.30 -12.90
C THR A 264 6.89 14.14 -13.81
N VAL A 265 6.42 14.46 -15.02
CA VAL A 265 6.10 13.47 -16.04
C VAL A 265 7.19 13.49 -17.09
N THR A 266 7.78 12.32 -17.30
CA THR A 266 8.76 12.05 -18.33
C THR A 266 8.02 11.73 -19.63
N ALA A 267 8.17 12.58 -20.64
CA ALA A 267 7.55 12.40 -21.95
C ALA A 267 8.63 12.09 -22.99
N VAL A 268 8.47 10.95 -23.67
CA VAL A 268 9.34 10.58 -24.78
C VAL A 268 8.93 11.36 -26.01
N ARG A 269 9.78 12.30 -26.45
CA ARG A 269 9.60 12.96 -27.74
C ARG A 269 10.28 12.14 -28.82
N LEU A 270 9.48 11.51 -29.69
CA LEU A 270 9.96 10.79 -30.86
C LEU A 270 10.17 11.77 -32.03
N GLY A 271 11.44 11.99 -32.40
CA GLY A 271 11.83 12.79 -33.56
C GLY A 271 12.03 14.29 -33.26
N GLN A 272 12.86 14.93 -34.08
CA GLN A 272 13.03 16.39 -34.01
C GLN A 272 11.86 17.09 -34.72
N PRO A 273 11.38 18.26 -34.22
CA PRO A 273 10.26 18.98 -34.80
C PRO A 273 10.42 19.24 -36.29
N VAL A 274 11.65 19.52 -36.73
CA VAL A 274 11.99 19.77 -38.13
C VAL A 274 11.58 18.59 -39.03
N TYR A 275 11.89 17.34 -38.64
CA TYR A 275 11.53 16.17 -39.44
C TYR A 275 10.03 15.90 -39.45
N ILE A 276 9.34 16.14 -38.33
CA ILE A 276 7.88 15.97 -38.24
C ILE A 276 7.18 16.94 -39.20
N TYR A 277 7.58 18.22 -39.20
CA TYR A 277 6.99 19.21 -40.10
C TYR A 277 7.34 18.95 -41.57
N LEU A 278 8.55 18.49 -41.87
CA LEU A 278 8.93 18.15 -43.25
C LEU A 278 8.16 16.95 -43.80
N VAL A 279 8.02 15.86 -43.02
CA VAL A 279 7.26 14.68 -43.45
C VAL A 279 5.78 15.00 -43.57
N PHE A 280 5.22 15.77 -42.64
CA PHE A 280 3.83 16.24 -42.73
C PHE A 280 3.61 17.10 -43.98
N GLY A 281 4.49 18.08 -44.23
CA GLY A 281 4.41 18.94 -45.40
C GLY A 281 4.55 18.17 -46.72
N PHE A 282 5.46 17.20 -46.77
CA PHE A 282 5.64 16.35 -47.95
C PHE A 282 4.41 15.47 -48.22
N ASN A 283 3.85 14.83 -47.20
CA ASN A 283 2.62 14.05 -47.35
C ASN A 283 1.42 14.93 -47.73
N LEU A 284 1.32 16.13 -47.17
CA LEU A 284 0.30 17.11 -47.53
C LEU A 284 0.41 17.50 -49.02
N LEU A 285 1.63 17.74 -49.51
CA LEU A 285 1.87 18.05 -50.93
C LEU A 285 1.50 16.88 -51.85
N ILE A 286 1.76 15.63 -51.46
CA ILE A 286 1.33 14.45 -52.23
C ILE A 286 -0.20 14.39 -52.32
N VAL A 287 -0.89 14.59 -51.19
CA VAL A 287 -2.36 14.56 -51.16
C VAL A 287 -2.94 15.71 -52.00
N LEU A 288 -2.38 16.91 -51.89
CA LEU A 288 -2.80 18.05 -52.70
C LEU A 288 -2.52 17.84 -54.19
N GLY A 289 -1.37 17.25 -54.53
CA GLY A 289 -1.03 16.87 -55.90
C GLY A 289 -1.97 15.81 -56.47
N ALA A 290 -2.33 14.79 -55.69
CA ALA A 290 -3.30 13.77 -56.07
C ALA A 290 -4.71 14.35 -56.21
N ALA A 291 -5.10 15.31 -55.36
CA ALA A 291 -6.39 16.00 -55.46
C ALA A 291 -6.46 16.98 -56.64
N MET A 292 -5.35 17.57 -57.05
CA MET A 292 -5.25 18.41 -58.25
C MET A 292 -5.11 17.60 -59.55
N TYR A 293 -4.66 16.34 -59.46
CA TYR A 293 -4.60 15.44 -60.60
C TYR A 293 -6.01 14.92 -60.91
N ARG A 294 -6.78 15.75 -61.63
CA ARG A 294 -8.01 15.34 -62.30
C ARG A 294 -7.59 14.67 -63.61
N PRO A 295 -7.71 13.34 -63.77
CA PRO A 295 -7.42 12.71 -65.06
C PRO A 295 -8.41 13.28 -66.09
N GLU A 296 -7.90 13.71 -67.25
CA GLU A 296 -8.72 13.97 -68.42
C GLU A 296 -9.46 12.67 -68.77
N GLU A 297 -10.79 12.69 -68.66
CA GLU A 297 -11.64 11.64 -69.24
C GLU A 297 -11.51 11.76 -70.77
N GLU A 298 -10.77 10.83 -71.39
CA GLU A 298 -10.87 10.61 -72.83
C GLU A 298 -12.23 9.96 -73.14
N GLU A 299 -13.11 10.74 -73.78
CA GLU A 299 -14.27 10.27 -74.52
C GLU A 299 -13.80 9.36 -75.67
N GLU A 300 -14.04 8.05 -75.59
CA GLU A 300 -14.04 7.19 -76.78
C GLU A 300 -15.42 6.56 -77.03
N SER A 301 -15.96 7.01 -78.17
CA SER A 301 -17.21 6.66 -78.81
C SER A 301 -17.32 5.18 -79.17
N GLY A 302 -18.40 4.55 -78.69
CA GLY A 302 -19.29 3.67 -79.46
C GLY A 302 -18.67 2.54 -80.30
N ASN A 303 -18.85 1.31 -79.84
CA ASN A 303 -19.36 0.28 -80.75
C ASN A 303 -20.21 -0.75 -80.00
N ASP A 304 -21.42 -0.88 -80.50
CA ASP A 304 -22.43 -1.86 -80.15
C ASP A 304 -21.89 -3.28 -80.27
N HIS A 305 -22.20 -4.14 -79.29
CA HIS A 305 -22.98 -5.34 -79.58
C HIS A 305 -23.28 -6.15 -78.30
N PHE A 306 -24.56 -6.48 -78.18
CA PHE A 306 -25.08 -7.77 -77.73
C PHE A 306 -25.40 -7.97 -76.24
N TRP A 307 -26.57 -7.45 -75.87
CA TRP A 307 -27.39 -8.00 -74.79
C TRP A 307 -27.98 -9.36 -75.17
N ARG A 308 -27.76 -10.39 -74.34
CA ARG A 308 -28.79 -11.37 -73.92
C ARG A 308 -28.42 -11.91 -72.53
N ILE A 309 -29.19 -11.55 -71.48
CA ILE A 309 -30.32 -12.33 -70.89
C ILE A 309 -29.78 -13.42 -69.92
N PHE A 310 -30.23 -13.66 -68.68
CA PHE A 310 -31.49 -13.43 -67.96
C PHE A 310 -31.21 -13.28 -66.45
N ASP A 311 -32.11 -12.57 -65.78
CA ASP A 311 -32.27 -12.41 -64.34
C ASP A 311 -32.53 -13.70 -63.53
N SER A 312 -32.33 -13.54 -62.22
CA SER A 312 -33.31 -13.73 -61.14
C SER A 312 -32.99 -14.79 -60.09
N GLU A 313 -32.88 -14.26 -58.86
CA GLU A 313 -33.50 -14.72 -57.61
C GLU A 313 -33.52 -16.22 -57.29
N THR A 314 -32.97 -16.61 -56.14
CA THR A 314 -33.72 -17.01 -54.93
C THR A 314 -32.83 -17.77 -53.93
N MET A 315 -33.05 -17.45 -52.64
CA MET A 315 -32.53 -18.06 -51.41
C MET A 315 -31.11 -17.71 -50.93
#